data_AF-A0A9D1CCV2-F1
#
_entry.id   AF-A0A9D1CCV2-F1
#
_cell.length_a   1.000
_cell.length_b   1.000
_cell.length_c   1.000
_cell.angle_alpha   90.00
_cell.angle_beta   90.00
_cell.angle_gamma   90.00
#
_symmetry.space_group_name_H-M   'P 1'
#
loop_
_entity.id
_entity.type
_entity.pdbx_description
1 polymer ?
#
loop_
_entity_poly.entity_id
_entity_poly.type
_entity_poly.pdbx_seq_one_letter_code
_entity_poly.pdbx_strand_id
1 'polypeptide(L)' 'MKGFILNIRKAKNEDVIVTVLSNSKVESYWRFFGARHSILQVGNLVDFKIMESKNNFMPSMRSLSHLRFPWIFSAQHL' A
#
# COMPACT_ATOMS: atom_id res chain seq x y z
N MET A 1 9.68 4.08 1.21
CA MET A 1 9.79 2.60 1.26
C MET A 1 9.02 2.07 0.09
N LYS A 2 9.57 1.07 -0.60
CA LYS A 2 8.94 0.50 -1.78
C LYS A 2 8.52 -0.94 -1.52
N GLY A 3 7.38 -1.34 -2.08
CA GLY A 3 6.91 -2.72 -1.97
C GLY A 3 5.62 -2.99 -2.73
N PHE A 4 5.30 -4.27 -2.87
CA PHE A 4 4.07 -4.73 -3.50
C PHE A 4 2.96 -4.89 -2.47
N ILE A 5 1.77 -4.40 -2.78
CA ILE A 5 0.58 -4.64 -1.95
C ILE A 5 0.17 -6.11 -2.13
N LEU A 6 0.30 -6.89 -1.06
CA LEU A 6 -0.13 -8.29 -1.04
C LEU A 6 -1.60 -8.44 -0.63
N ASN A 7 -2.06 -7.59 0.29
CA ASN A 7 -3.41 -7.69 0.85
C ASN A 7 -3.90 -6.34 1.37
N ILE A 8 -5.21 -6.13 1.30
CA ILE A 8 -5.91 -4.99 1.87
C ILE A 8 -7.11 -5.54 2.64
N ARG A 9 -7.08 -5.42 3.97
CA ARG A 9 -8.18 -5.85 4.85
C ARG A 9 -8.90 -4.63 5.38
N LYS A 10 -10.22 -4.61 5.28
CA LYS A 10 -11.04 -3.58 5.94
C LYS A 10 -10.95 -3.75 7.45
N ALA A 11 -10.68 -2.65 8.14
CA ALA A 11 -10.81 -2.52 9.58
C ALA A 11 -12.11 -1.74 9.88
N LYS A 12 -12.16 -1.04 11.02
CA LYS A 12 -13.35 -0.28 11.42
C LYS A 12 -13.55 0.95 10.53
N ASN A 13 -14.79 1.23 10.14
CA ASN A 13 -15.15 2.40 9.33
C ASN A 13 -14.36 2.46 8.01
N GLU A 14 -13.62 3.54 7.81
CA GLU A 14 -12.77 3.77 6.64
C GLU A 14 -11.32 3.31 6.88
N ASP A 15 -11.00 2.61 7.97
CA ASP A 15 -9.64 2.13 8.17
C ASP A 15 -9.37 0.83 7.41
N VAL A 16 -8.14 0.67 6.93
CA VAL A 16 -7.64 -0.56 6.34
C VAL A 16 -6.28 -0.96 6.92
N ILE A 17 -6.03 -2.26 6.86
CA ILE A 17 -4.73 -2.86 7.14
C ILE A 17 -4.16 -3.35 5.82
N VAL A 18 -2.98 -2.84 5.46
CA VAL A 18 -2.31 -3.13 4.20
C VAL A 18 -1.09 -3.98 4.46
N THR A 19 -1.03 -5.17 3.87
CA THR A 19 0.16 -6.02 3.92
C THR A 19 1.01 -5.75 2.70
N VAL A 20 2.30 -5.45 2.91
CA VAL A 20 3.25 -5.12 1.85
C VAL A 20 4.45 -6.04 1.90
N LEU A 21 4.83 -6.56 0.73
CA LEU A 21 6.12 -7.19 0.49
C LEU A 21 7.14 -6.13 0.08
N SER A 22 8.09 -5.84 0.97
CA SER A 22 9.25 -5.01 0.68
C SER A 22 10.48 -5.87 0.41
N ASN A 23 11.61 -5.26 0.02
CA ASN A 23 12.84 -5.98 -0.29
C ASN A 23 13.39 -6.81 0.90
N SER A 24 13.12 -6.41 2.13
CA SER A 24 13.69 -7.04 3.33
C SER A 24 12.69 -7.83 4.17
N LYS A 25 11.38 -7.57 4.04
CA LYS A 25 10.34 -8.15 4.89
C LYS A 25 8.93 -7.97 4.35
N VAL A 26 8.03 -8.81 4.85
CA VAL A 26 6.58 -8.68 4.71
C VAL A 26 6.03 -8.07 5.99
N GLU A 27 5.35 -6.94 5.89
CA GLU A 27 4.80 -6.24 7.06
C GLU A 27 3.40 -5.69 6.78
N SER A 28 2.64 -5.48 7.85
CA SER A 28 1.31 -4.87 7.79
C SER A 28 1.32 -3.47 8.41
N TYR A 29 0.60 -2.56 7.75
CA TYR A 29 0.51 -1.16 8.15
C TYR A 29 -0.94 -0.72 8.21
N TRP A 30 -1.24 0.19 9.14
CA TRP A 30 -2.55 0.82 9.21
C TRP A 30 -2.63 2.00 8.25
N ARG A 31 -3.78 2.18 7.62
CA ARG A 31 -4.06 3.35 6.78
C ARG A 31 -5.54 3.72 6.85
N PHE A 32 -5.81 5.01 7.00
CA PHE A 32 -7.14 5.58 6.76
C PHE A 32 -7.43 5.61 5.25
N PHE A 33 -8.51 4.95 4.82
CA PHE A 33 -8.82 4.60 3.44
C PHE A 33 -9.65 5.62 2.69
N GLY A 34 -10.28 6.62 3.33
CA GLY A 34 -10.88 7.82 2.72
C GLY A 34 -11.80 7.62 1.49
N ALA A 35 -12.26 8.71 0.89
CA ALA A 35 -13.21 8.65 -0.26
C ALA A 35 -12.55 8.55 -1.67
N ARG A 36 -11.21 8.65 -1.80
CA ARG A 36 -10.54 8.73 -3.12
C ARG A 36 -9.16 8.04 -3.13
N HIS A 37 -9.12 6.71 -3.31
CA HIS A 37 -7.88 5.93 -3.17
C HIS A 37 -7.69 4.80 -4.19
N SER A 38 -7.78 5.10 -5.49
CA SER A 38 -7.51 4.14 -6.57
C SER A 38 -6.09 3.53 -6.58
N ILE A 39 -5.13 4.13 -5.86
CA ILE A 39 -3.73 3.67 -5.79
C ILE A 39 -3.59 2.38 -4.97
N LEU A 40 -4.46 2.15 -3.99
CA LEU A 40 -4.35 1.00 -3.08
C LEU A 40 -5.07 -0.20 -3.68
N GLN A 41 -4.34 -0.98 -4.48
CA GLN A 41 -4.82 -2.23 -5.08
C GLN A 41 -3.78 -3.32 -4.91
N VAL A 42 -4.24 -4.56 -4.71
CA VAL A 42 -3.37 -5.73 -4.63
C VAL A 42 -2.59 -5.88 -5.95
N GLY A 43 -1.31 -6.21 -5.84
CA GLY A 43 -0.39 -6.34 -6.99
C GLY A 43 0.32 -5.04 -7.39
N ASN A 44 -0.15 -3.87 -6.91
CA ASN A 44 0.54 -2.62 -7.21
C ASN A 44 1.88 -2.53 -6.49
N LEU A 45 2.93 -2.17 -7.24
CA LEU A 45 4.16 -1.64 -6.66
C LEU A 45 3.91 -0.19 -6.23
N VAL A 46 4.25 0.10 -4.98
CA VAL A 46 4.03 1.43 -4.39
C VAL A 46 5.26 1.94 -3.67
N ASP A 47 5.44 3.26 -3.67
CA ASP A 47 6.32 3.96 -2.73
C ASP A 47 5.46 4.62 -1.65
N PHE A 48 5.91 4.54 -0.40
CA PHE A 48 5.17 5.04 0.76
C PHE A 48 6.11 5.42 1.90
N LYS A 49 5.61 6.25 2.82
CA LYS A 49 6.30 6.57 4.08
C LYS A 49 5.64 5.85 5.25
N ILE A 50 6.44 5.42 6.21
CA ILE A 50 5.96 4.92 7.49
C ILE A 50 6.00 6.07 8.49
N MET A 51 4.94 6.20 9.26
CA MET A 51 4.87 7.04 10.44
C MET A 51 4.58 6.15 11.63
N GLU A 52 5.43 6.19 12.66
CA GLU A 52 5.18 5.44 13.88
C GLU A 52 3.90 5.92 14.56
N SER A 53 3.15 4.98 15.12
CA SER A 53 1.93 5.32 15.85
C SER A 53 2.29 5.83 17.24
N LYS A 54 1.68 6.94 17.65
CA LYS A 54 1.80 7.47 19.02
C LYS A 54 1.33 6.48 20.09
N ASN A 55 0.52 5.48 19.73
CA ASN A 55 -0.10 4.55 20.65
C ASN A 55 0.41 3.10 20.48
N ASN A 56 1.58 2.90 19.85
CA ASN A 56 2.27 1.62 19.64
C ASN A 56 1.50 0.47 18.95
N PHE A 57 0.25 0.68 18.51
CA PHE A 57 -0.55 -0.42 17.95
C PHE A 57 -0.01 -0.94 16.61
N MET A 58 0.15 -0.05 15.62
CA MET A 58 0.68 -0.41 14.31
C MET A 58 1.19 0.84 13.58
N PRO A 59 2.35 0.79 12.90
CA PRO A 59 2.82 1.87 12.05
C PRO A 59 1.81 2.26 10.97
N SER A 60 1.72 3.56 10.69
CA SER A 60 0.83 4.14 9.69
C SER A 60 1.50 4.28 8.33
N MET A 61 0.84 3.83 7.27
CA MET A 61 1.27 4.04 5.88
C MET A 61 0.74 5.37 5.34
N ARG A 62 1.65 6.28 4.98
CA ARG A 62 1.36 7.63 4.47
C ARG A 62 2.05 7.88 3.14
N SER A 63 1.67 8.97 2.46
CA SER A 63 2.29 9.45 1.21
C SER A 63 2.46 8.35 0.14
N LEU A 64 1.37 7.60 -0.12
CA LEU A 64 1.35 6.48 -1.05
C LEU A 64 1.36 6.98 -2.50
N SER A 65 2.31 6.50 -3.31
CA SER A 65 2.36 6.73 -4.75
C SER A 65 2.45 5.40 -5.50
N HIS A 66 1.75 5.30 -6.63
CA HIS A 66 1.83 4.14 -7.50
C HIS A 66 3.13 4.22 -8.33
N LEU A 67 3.93 3.16 -8.29
CA LEU A 67 5.07 2.99 -9.18
C LEU A 67 4.61 2.14 -10.37
N ARG A 68 4.48 2.79 -11.52
CA ARG A 68 4.09 2.11 -12.76
C ARG A 68 5.26 1.29 -13.29
N PHE A 69 4.93 0.11 -13.81
CA PHE A 69 5.86 -0.63 -14.64
C PHE A 69 5.68 -0.22 -16.10
N PRO A 70 6.77 0.02 -16.86
CA PRO A 70 6.67 0.41 -18.27
C PRO A 70 5.87 -0.58 -19.13
N TRP A 71 5.87 -1.86 -18.77
CA TRP A 71 5.20 -2.93 -19.53
C TRP A 71 3.69 -3.08 -19.22
N ILE A 72 3.15 -2.47 -18.16
CA ILE A 72 1.70 -2.60 -17.83
C ILE A 72 0.80 -1.97 -18.90
N PHE A 73 1.29 -0.98 -19.63
CA PHE A 73 0.56 -0.31 -20.71
C PHE A 73 1.17 -0.59 -22.09
N SER A 74 2.03 -1.61 -22.20
CA SER A 74 2.59 -2.02 -23.48
C SER A 74 1.46 -2.53 -24.38
N ALA A 75 1.22 -1.83 -25.49
CA ALA A 75 0.29 -2.24 -26.53
C ALA A 75 0.70 -3.54 -27.25
N GLN A 76 1.88 -4.11 -26.95
CA GLN A 76 2.38 -5.35 -27.54
C GLN A 76 1.89 -6.62 -26.80
N HIS A 77 0.94 -6.49 -25.87
CA HIS A 77 0.40 -7.64 -25.12
C HIS A 77 -0.91 -8.23 -25.69
N LEU A 78 -1.28 -7.92 -26.94
CA LEU A 78 -2.35 -8.62 -27.67
C LEU A 78 -1.91 -8.93 -29.11
#